data_AF-A0A812U5E2-F1
#
_entry.id   AF-A0A812U5E2-F1
#
_cell.length_a   1.000
_cell.length_b   1.000
_cell.length_c   1.000
_cell.angle_alpha   90.00
_cell.angle_beta   90.00
_cell.angle_gamma   90.00
#
_symmetry.space_group_name_H-M   'P 1'
#
loop_
_entity.id
_entity.type
_entity.pdbx_description
1 polymer ?
#
loop_
_entity_poly.entity_id
_entity_poly.type
_entity_poly.pdbx_seq_one_letter_code
_entity_poly.pdbx_strand_id
1 'polypeptide(L)'
;MEQEIGTSLARHASDMEDAVGRIDMSDLAEVKRLAKMSDEMCQVLNTVVWLLFDLRPLARDTWKIKLFEPDLLKKLQGFHWDDVTEEMMQTLDEHFANPAVSVENMESFRGPAMVKHLSKWLWATRGCGKTAVSLKPKKEQLCVLQLELENLHRELALIS
;
A
#
# COMPACT_ATOMS: atom_id res chain seq x y z
N MET A 1 11.64 19.70 8.22
CA MET A 1 11.38 19.17 6.87
C MET A 1 11.88 17.73 6.67
N GLU A 2 13.16 17.39 6.87
CA GLU A 2 13.62 15.99 6.63
C GLU A 2 13.16 15.00 7.71
N GLN A 3 13.21 15.41 8.99
CA GLN A 3 12.60 14.66 10.09
C GLN A 3 11.10 14.44 9.90
N GLU A 4 10.37 15.42 9.37
CA GLU A 4 8.93 15.33 9.14
C GLU A 4 8.57 14.31 8.04
N ILE A 5 9.37 14.25 6.96
CA ILE A 5 9.18 13.27 5.88
C ILE A 5 9.46 11.85 6.37
N GLY A 6 10.57 11.65 7.10
CA GLY A 6 10.91 10.35 7.68
C GLY A 6 9.86 9.87 8.70
N THR A 7 9.33 10.78 9.52
CA THR A 7 8.29 10.47 10.50
C THR A 7 6.95 10.18 9.81
N SER A 8 6.64 10.86 8.70
CA SER A 8 5.43 10.59 7.92
C SER A 8 5.46 9.22 7.24
N LEU A 9 6.60 8.81 6.66
CA LEU A 9 6.75 7.48 6.07
C LEU A 9 6.63 6.38 7.13
N ALA A 10 7.34 6.52 8.25
CA ALA A 10 7.30 5.55 9.35
C ALA A 10 5.87 5.40 9.90
N ARG A 11 5.14 6.50 10.03
CA ARG A 11 3.73 6.48 10.44
C ARG A 11 2.86 5.72 9.45
N HIS A 12 2.95 6.03 8.15
CA HIS A 12 2.15 5.35 7.13
C HIS A 12 2.51 3.85 7.03
N ALA A 13 3.78 3.48 7.18
CA ALA A 13 4.19 2.08 7.23
C ALA A 13 3.59 1.36 8.45
N SER A 14 3.63 1.99 9.63
CA SER A 14 2.97 1.47 10.83
C SER A 14 1.46 1.34 10.65
N ASP A 15 0.80 2.33 10.05
CA ASP A 15 -0.64 2.29 9.75
C ASP A 15 -0.98 1.13 8.80
N MET A 16 -0.09 0.82 7.86
CA MET A 16 -0.22 -0.29 6.91
C MET A 16 -0.16 -1.64 7.64
N GLU A 17 0.84 -1.83 8.50
CA GLU A 17 1.01 -3.03 9.31
C GLU A 17 -0.17 -3.23 10.28
N ASP A 18 -0.57 -2.16 10.97
CA ASP A 18 -1.72 -2.18 11.89
C ASP A 18 -3.03 -2.51 11.19
N ALA A 19 -3.23 -2.01 9.97
CA ALA A 19 -4.42 -2.30 9.19
C ALA A 19 -4.48 -3.78 8.78
N VAL A 20 -3.36 -4.35 8.35
CA VAL A 20 -3.29 -5.79 7.98
C VAL A 20 -3.41 -6.69 9.20
N GLY A 21 -2.77 -6.33 10.32
CA GLY A 21 -2.83 -7.09 11.57
C GLY A 21 -4.24 -7.21 12.17
N ARG A 22 -5.18 -6.35 11.73
CA ARG A 22 -6.59 -6.38 12.14
C ARG A 22 -7.50 -7.18 11.22
N ILE A 23 -6.99 -7.70 10.09
CA ILE A 23 -7.77 -8.52 9.17
C ILE A 23 -7.77 -9.95 9.69
N ASP A 24 -8.96 -10.46 10.07
CA ASP A 24 -9.14 -11.86 10.42
C ASP A 24 -9.60 -12.69 9.21
N MET A 25 -9.16 -13.95 9.15
CA MET A 25 -9.67 -14.95 8.22
C MET A 25 -11.17 -15.20 8.39
N SER A 26 -11.71 -14.96 9.59
CA SER A 26 -13.16 -15.03 9.83
C SER A 26 -13.93 -13.94 9.05
N ASP A 27 -13.37 -12.74 8.90
CA ASP A 27 -13.95 -11.64 8.13
C ASP A 27 -13.96 -11.96 6.61
N LEU A 28 -12.90 -12.61 6.12
CA LEU A 28 -12.83 -13.11 4.74
C LEU A 28 -13.98 -14.07 4.43
N ALA A 29 -14.28 -14.97 5.37
CA ALA A 29 -15.40 -15.91 5.23
C ALA A 29 -16.76 -15.20 5.27
N GLU A 30 -16.90 -14.09 5.99
CA GLU A 30 -18.10 -13.26 5.96
C GLU A 30 -18.29 -12.62 4.58
N VAL A 31 -17.27 -11.95 4.06
CA VAL A 31 -17.31 -11.32 2.72
C VAL A 31 -17.65 -12.36 1.64
N LYS A 32 -17.10 -13.57 1.73
CA LYS A 32 -17.39 -14.68 0.79
C LYS A 32 -18.86 -15.09 0.78
N ARG A 33 -19.54 -15.00 1.93
CA ARG A 33 -20.93 -15.47 2.10
C ARG A 33 -21.96 -14.42 1.68
N LEU A 34 -21.54 -13.18 1.39
CA LEU A 34 -22.46 -12.13 0.98
C LEU A 34 -23.05 -12.44 -0.40
N ALA A 35 -24.37 -12.53 -0.47
CA ALA A 35 -25.10 -12.71 -1.73
C ALA A 35 -24.97 -11.50 -2.66
N LYS A 36 -24.86 -10.29 -2.09
CA LYS A 36 -24.66 -9.05 -2.81
C LYS A 36 -23.64 -8.20 -2.05
N MET A 37 -22.69 -7.64 -2.78
CA MET A 37 -21.73 -6.68 -2.25
C MET A 37 -22.10 -5.28 -2.73
N SER A 38 -21.82 -4.27 -1.91
CA SER A 38 -21.99 -2.88 -2.31
C SER A 38 -20.89 -2.48 -3.29
N ASP A 39 -21.10 -1.39 -4.02
CA ASP A 39 -20.14 -0.92 -5.02
C ASP A 39 -18.83 -0.48 -4.36
N GLU A 40 -18.91 0.13 -3.17
CA GLU A 40 -17.76 0.53 -2.35
C GLU A 40 -16.91 -0.69 -1.96
N MET A 41 -17.56 -1.78 -1.53
CA MET A 41 -16.87 -3.03 -1.23
C MET A 41 -16.16 -3.57 -2.46
N CYS A 42 -16.88 -3.66 -3.59
CA CYS A 42 -16.30 -4.16 -4.82
C CYS A 42 -15.10 -3.33 -5.24
N GLN A 43 -15.16 -2.01 -5.09
CA GLN A 43 -14.07 -1.12 -5.46
C GLN A 43 -12.84 -1.31 -4.57
N VAL A 44 -12.99 -1.32 -3.24
CA VAL A 44 -11.87 -1.59 -2.31
C VAL A 44 -11.22 -2.94 -2.60
N LEU A 45 -12.05 -3.97 -2.71
CA LEU A 45 -11.61 -5.34 -2.94
C LEU A 45 -10.91 -5.53 -4.29
N ASN A 46 -11.43 -4.92 -5.35
CA ASN A 46 -10.79 -4.92 -6.67
C ASN A 46 -9.44 -4.21 -6.65
N THR A 47 -9.36 -3.04 -6.00
CA THR A 47 -8.10 -2.29 -5.92
C THR A 47 -7.04 -3.09 -5.15
N VAL A 48 -7.39 -3.77 -4.06
CA VAL A 48 -6.46 -4.66 -3.34
C VAL A 48 -5.95 -5.80 -4.21
N VAL A 49 -6.84 -6.51 -4.91
CA VAL A 49 -6.42 -7.60 -5.81
C VAL A 49 -5.54 -7.07 -6.92
N TRP A 50 -5.85 -5.90 -7.46
CA TRP A 50 -5.04 -5.29 -8.48
C TRP A 50 -3.61 -4.99 -7.98
N LEU A 51 -3.46 -4.38 -6.79
CA LEU A 51 -2.14 -4.09 -6.21
C LEU A 51 -1.31 -5.37 -5.96
N LEU A 52 -1.94 -6.45 -5.49
CA LEU A 52 -1.22 -7.65 -5.04
C LEU A 52 -0.92 -8.68 -6.14
N PHE A 53 -1.65 -8.60 -7.26
CA PHE A 53 -1.58 -9.60 -8.31
C PHE A 53 -1.34 -9.02 -9.71
N ASP A 54 -1.33 -7.69 -9.85
CA ASP A 54 -1.11 -6.97 -11.11
C ASP A 54 -2.07 -7.43 -12.24
N LEU A 55 -3.33 -7.65 -11.88
CA LEU A 55 -4.34 -8.16 -12.82
C LEU A 55 -5.22 -7.01 -13.32
N ARG A 56 -4.93 -6.46 -14.51
CA ARG A 56 -5.88 -5.64 -15.27
C ARG A 56 -6.35 -6.31 -16.56
N PRO A 57 -7.62 -6.15 -16.95
CA PRO A 57 -8.81 -5.90 -16.14
C PRO A 57 -9.37 -7.22 -15.56
N LEU A 58 -9.80 -7.21 -14.30
CA LEU A 58 -10.48 -8.36 -13.72
C LEU A 58 -11.92 -8.40 -14.24
N ALA A 59 -12.33 -9.54 -14.82
CA ALA A 59 -13.74 -9.80 -15.05
C ALA A 59 -14.50 -9.73 -13.72
N ARG A 60 -15.82 -9.43 -13.78
CA ARG A 60 -16.69 -9.05 -12.65
C ARG A 60 -16.67 -9.98 -11.42
N ASP A 61 -16.04 -11.15 -11.48
CA ASP A 61 -15.91 -12.10 -10.39
C ASP A 61 -14.50 -12.68 -10.17
N THR A 62 -13.50 -12.31 -10.98
CA THR A 62 -12.13 -12.86 -10.88
C THR A 62 -11.43 -12.43 -9.60
N TRP A 63 -11.76 -11.23 -9.11
CA TRP A 63 -11.26 -10.71 -7.83
C TRP A 63 -11.73 -11.55 -6.64
N LYS A 64 -12.93 -12.16 -6.70
CA LYS A 64 -13.42 -13.05 -5.63
C LYS A 64 -12.52 -14.27 -5.49
N ILE A 65 -12.08 -14.86 -6.60
CA ILE A 65 -11.20 -16.02 -6.58
C ILE A 65 -9.89 -15.66 -5.87
N LYS A 66 -9.28 -14.53 -6.25
CA LYS A 66 -8.00 -14.08 -5.69
C LYS A 66 -8.08 -13.64 -4.23
N LEU A 67 -9.19 -13.03 -3.81
CA LEU A 67 -9.37 -12.67 -2.41
C LEU A 67 -9.47 -13.86 -1.47
N PHE A 68 -9.99 -14.98 -1.95
CA PHE A 68 -10.11 -16.19 -1.13
C PHE A 68 -8.95 -17.16 -1.33
N GLU A 69 -7.87 -16.74 -1.99
CA GLU A 69 -6.65 -17.53 -2.02
C GLU A 69 -6.04 -17.57 -0.61
N PRO A 70 -5.56 -18.76 -0.15
CA PRO A 70 -4.96 -18.93 1.17
C PRO A 70 -3.78 -17.97 1.45
N ASP A 71 -3.14 -17.50 0.38
CA ASP A 71 -1.96 -16.64 0.46
C ASP A 71 -2.28 -15.14 0.38
N LEU A 72 -3.56 -14.72 0.31
CA LEU A 72 -3.90 -13.30 0.30
C LEU A 72 -3.32 -12.58 1.52
N LEU A 73 -3.54 -13.12 2.72
CA LEU A 73 -3.07 -12.48 3.95
C LEU A 73 -1.53 -12.42 4.00
N LYS A 74 -0.84 -13.47 3.53
CA LYS A 74 0.62 -13.47 3.42
C LYS A 74 1.11 -12.42 2.42
N LYS A 75 0.43 -12.27 1.29
CA LYS A 75 0.74 -11.22 0.29
C LYS A 75 0.52 -9.82 0.86
N LEU A 76 -0.56 -9.60 1.61
CA LEU A 76 -0.81 -8.32 2.30
C LEU A 76 0.27 -8.01 3.33
N GLN A 77 0.66 -9.00 4.15
CA GLN A 77 1.69 -8.85 5.17
C GLN A 77 3.10 -8.67 4.59
N GLY A 78 3.37 -9.31 3.45
CA GLY A 78 4.66 -9.22 2.75
C GLY A 78 4.74 -8.08 1.74
N PHE A 79 3.67 -7.32 1.53
CA PHE A 79 3.68 -6.19 0.59
C PHE A 79 4.51 -5.05 1.19
N HIS A 80 5.54 -4.59 0.47
CA HIS A 80 6.31 -3.42 0.89
C HIS A 80 5.88 -2.18 0.13
N TRP A 81 5.91 -1.03 0.80
CA TRP A 81 5.60 0.24 0.16
C TRP A 81 6.61 0.63 -0.93
N ASP A 82 7.83 0.09 -0.89
CA ASP A 82 8.83 0.24 -1.96
C ASP A 82 8.41 -0.50 -3.25
N ASP A 83 7.46 -1.45 -3.18
CA ASP A 83 6.94 -2.18 -4.34
C ASP A 83 5.89 -1.36 -5.12
N VAL A 84 5.48 -0.20 -4.59
CA VAL A 84 4.45 0.65 -5.19
C VAL A 84 4.99 1.36 -6.43
N THR A 85 4.51 0.95 -7.60
CA THR A 85 4.85 1.57 -8.88
C THR A 85 4.10 2.88 -9.12
N GLU A 86 4.53 3.67 -10.11
CA GLU A 86 3.82 4.88 -10.52
C GLU A 86 2.38 4.58 -11.00
N GLU A 87 2.20 3.47 -11.72
CA GLU A 87 0.86 3.00 -12.12
C GLU A 87 0.01 2.64 -10.89
N MET A 88 0.62 2.02 -9.87
CA MET A 88 -0.04 1.74 -8.59
C MET A 88 -0.49 3.01 -7.89
N MET A 89 0.38 4.01 -7.88
CA MET A 89 0.03 5.33 -7.35
C MET A 89 -1.12 5.98 -8.09
N GLN A 90 -1.13 5.97 -9.42
CA GLN A 90 -2.22 6.54 -10.21
C GLN A 90 -3.56 5.87 -9.87
N THR A 91 -3.57 4.55 -9.76
CA THR A 91 -4.80 3.82 -9.42
C THR A 91 -5.28 4.09 -8.01
N LEU A 92 -4.36 4.23 -7.05
CA LEU A 92 -4.69 4.64 -5.69
C LEU A 92 -5.25 6.07 -5.67
N ASP A 93 -4.69 6.99 -6.45
CA ASP A 93 -5.22 8.35 -6.59
C ASP A 93 -6.63 8.35 -7.21
N GLU A 94 -6.87 7.58 -8.26
CA GLU A 94 -8.20 7.40 -8.87
C GLU A 94 -9.19 6.74 -7.90
N HIS A 95 -8.75 5.73 -7.16
CA HIS A 95 -9.55 5.05 -6.14
C HIS A 95 -10.07 6.05 -5.10
N PHE A 96 -9.18 6.82 -4.48
CA PHE A 96 -9.54 7.78 -3.43
C PHE A 96 -10.11 9.10 -3.96
N ALA A 97 -10.09 9.35 -5.27
CA ALA A 97 -10.84 10.44 -5.87
C ALA A 97 -12.36 10.18 -5.87
N ASN A 98 -12.80 8.92 -5.81
CA ASN A 98 -14.20 8.60 -5.63
C ASN A 98 -14.63 8.88 -4.16
N PRO A 99 -15.57 9.81 -3.92
CA PRO A 99 -16.03 10.11 -2.57
C PRO A 99 -16.57 8.88 -1.83
N ALA A 100 -17.20 7.93 -2.54
CA ALA A 100 -17.82 6.74 -1.95
C ALA A 100 -16.83 5.85 -1.20
N VAL A 101 -15.55 5.85 -1.61
CA VAL A 101 -14.47 5.06 -0.98
C VAL A 101 -13.40 5.95 -0.36
N SER A 102 -13.70 7.23 -0.14
CA SER A 102 -12.84 8.11 0.66
C SER A 102 -12.70 7.57 2.09
N VAL A 103 -11.59 7.90 2.75
CA VAL A 103 -11.30 7.43 4.12
C VAL A 103 -12.44 7.79 5.07
N GLU A 104 -12.93 9.02 5.00
CA GLU A 104 -14.01 9.56 5.84
C GLU A 104 -15.31 8.75 5.68
N ASN A 105 -15.69 8.42 4.45
CA ASN A 105 -16.89 7.63 4.19
C ASN A 105 -16.71 6.16 4.59
N MET A 106 -15.50 5.62 4.42
CA MET A 106 -15.18 4.25 4.80
C MET A 106 -15.14 4.03 6.31
N GLU A 107 -14.89 5.08 7.12
CA GLU A 107 -15.04 4.99 8.58
C GLU A 107 -16.50 4.75 8.99
N SER A 108 -17.43 5.42 8.31
CA SER A 108 -18.88 5.30 8.55
C SER A 108 -19.53 4.11 7.82
N PHE A 109 -18.78 3.38 6.99
CA PHE A 109 -19.27 2.22 6.24
C PHE A 109 -19.86 1.16 7.19
N ARG A 110 -20.98 0.54 6.81
CA ARG A 110 -21.70 -0.43 7.68
C ARG A 110 -21.53 -1.90 7.29
N GLY A 111 -20.70 -2.19 6.28
CA GLY A 111 -20.40 -3.57 5.90
C GLY A 111 -19.27 -4.21 6.71
N PRO A 112 -18.70 -5.33 6.21
CA PRO A 112 -17.71 -6.12 6.94
C PRO A 112 -16.47 -5.32 7.34
N ALA A 113 -15.96 -5.58 8.54
CA ALA A 113 -14.83 -4.85 9.13
C ALA A 113 -13.57 -4.92 8.26
N MET A 114 -13.30 -6.08 7.64
CA MET A 114 -12.18 -6.26 6.71
C MET A 114 -12.16 -5.21 5.61
N VAL A 115 -13.29 -4.79 5.05
CA VAL A 115 -13.32 -3.80 3.97
C VAL A 115 -12.80 -2.44 4.46
N LYS A 116 -13.10 -2.08 5.71
CA LYS A 116 -12.54 -0.87 6.33
C LYS A 116 -11.04 -1.00 6.54
N HIS A 117 -10.58 -2.14 7.04
CA HIS A 117 -9.16 -2.40 7.25
C HIS A 117 -8.38 -2.38 5.94
N LEU A 118 -8.91 -2.98 4.87
CA LEU A 118 -8.34 -2.91 3.53
C LEU A 118 -8.34 -1.50 2.95
N SER A 119 -9.40 -0.72 3.16
CA SER A 119 -9.41 0.69 2.73
C SER A 119 -8.34 1.52 3.47
N LYS A 120 -8.18 1.31 4.78
CA LYS A 120 -7.10 1.94 5.57
C LYS A 120 -5.71 1.52 5.09
N TRP A 121 -5.55 0.23 4.78
CA TRP A 121 -4.32 -0.30 4.20
C TRP A 121 -4.00 0.38 2.86
N LEU A 122 -4.96 0.45 1.92
CA LEU A 122 -4.78 1.16 0.65
C LEU A 122 -4.40 2.63 0.84
N TRP A 123 -5.01 3.30 1.82
CA TRP A 123 -4.71 4.70 2.13
C TRP A 123 -3.28 4.88 2.67
N ALA A 124 -2.88 4.01 3.60
CA ALA A 124 -1.53 3.98 4.15
C ALA A 124 -0.50 3.70 3.04
N THR A 125 -0.75 2.71 2.18
CA THR A 125 0.07 2.40 1.00
C THR A 125 0.24 3.60 0.08
N ARG A 126 -0.85 4.33 -0.20
CA ARG A 126 -0.80 5.56 -0.98
C ARG A 126 0.05 6.63 -0.30
N GLY A 127 -0.08 6.79 1.02
CA GLY A 127 0.72 7.73 1.82
C GLY A 127 2.22 7.41 1.77
N CYS A 128 2.57 6.13 1.92
CA CYS A 128 3.95 5.67 1.76
C CYS A 128 4.48 5.95 0.36
N GLY A 129 3.73 5.60 -0.70
CA GLY A 129 4.16 5.81 -2.08
C GLY A 129 4.41 7.29 -2.41
N LYS A 130 3.54 8.21 -1.98
CA LYS A 130 3.78 9.66 -2.14
C LYS A 130 5.04 10.14 -1.43
N THR A 131 5.26 9.62 -0.23
CA THR A 131 6.44 9.97 0.57
C THR A 131 7.71 9.38 -0.05
N ALA A 132 7.65 8.15 -0.57
CA ALA A 132 8.74 7.45 -1.24
C ALA A 132 9.18 8.18 -2.52
N VAL A 133 8.24 8.64 -3.36
CA VAL A 133 8.54 9.46 -4.54
C VAL A 133 9.30 10.74 -4.14
N SER A 134 8.88 11.37 -3.04
CA SER A 134 9.55 12.57 -2.52
C SER A 134 10.96 12.29 -1.95
N LEU A 135 11.21 11.06 -1.48
CA LEU A 135 12.49 10.61 -0.93
C LEU A 135 13.47 10.11 -1.99
N LYS A 136 12.98 9.63 -3.14
CA LYS A 136 13.81 9.08 -4.22
C LYS A 136 15.00 9.98 -4.61
N PRO A 137 14.83 11.28 -4.94
CA PRO A 137 15.96 12.13 -5.31
C PRO A 137 16.98 12.29 -4.17
N LYS A 138 16.52 12.26 -2.91
CA LYS A 138 17.41 12.35 -1.74
C LYS A 138 18.22 11.08 -1.53
N LYS A 139 17.60 9.91 -1.72
CA LYS A 139 18.30 8.61 -1.69
C LYS A 139 19.37 8.55 -2.78
N GLU A 140 19.06 9.04 -3.99
CA GLU A 140 20.01 9.10 -5.11
C GLU A 140 21.20 10.04 -4.79
N GLN A 141 20.93 11.24 -4.27
CA GLN A 141 21.98 12.17 -3.83
C GLN A 141 22.86 11.57 -2.73
N LEU A 142 22.27 10.90 -1.75
CA LEU A 142 23.00 10.28 -0.64
C LEU A 142 23.93 9.16 -1.14
N CYS A 143 23.48 8.35 -2.10
CA CYS A 143 24.29 7.31 -2.74
C CYS A 143 25.51 7.91 -3.46
N VAL A 144 25.32 9.01 -4.22
CA VAL A 144 26.43 9.72 -4.88
C VAL A 144 27.43 10.23 -3.85
N LEU A 145 26.96 10.90 -2.80
CA LEU A 145 27.83 11.42 -1.75
C LEU A 145 28.59 10.32 -0.99
N GLN A 146 27.96 9.17 -0.75
CA GLN A 146 28.62 8.01 -0.15
C GLN A 146 29.76 7.49 -1.02
N LEU A 147 29.52 7.36 -2.33
CA LEU A 147 30.55 6.93 -3.29
C LEU A 147 31.72 7.92 -3.35
N GLU A 148 31.45 9.23 -3.33
CA GLU A 148 32.48 10.27 -3.29
C GLU A 148 33.31 10.17 -2.01
N LEU A 149 32.65 9.96 -0.86
CA LEU A 149 33.30 9.85 0.44
C LEU A 149 34.17 8.57 0.54
N GLU A 150 33.72 7.46 -0.03
CA GLU A 150 34.51 6.23 -0.14
C GLU A 150 35.72 6.39 -1.07
N ASN A 151 35.58 7.14 -2.16
CA ASN A 151 36.69 7.44 -3.06
C ASN A 151 37.73 8.33 -2.38
N LEU A 152 37.30 9.40 -1.70
CA LEU A 152 38.17 10.28 -0.92
C LEU A 152 38.94 9.51 0.17
N HIS A 153 38.28 8.60 0.89
CA HIS A 153 38.96 7.75 1.87
C HIS A 153 40.01 6.84 1.23
N ARG A 154 39.72 6.26 0.06
CA ARG A 154 40.70 5.46 -0.68
C ARG A 154 41.88 6.29 -1.16
N GLU A 155 41.65 7.49 -1.67
CA GLU A 155 42.71 8.40 -2.10
C GLU A 155 43.60 8.83 -0.93
N LEU A 156 43.01 9.18 0.23
CA LEU A 156 43.75 9.51 1.43
C LEU A 156 44.60 8.33 1.92
N ALA A 157 44.06 7.11 1.90
CA ALA A 157 44.77 5.89 2.30
C ALA A 157 45.95 5.54 1.36
N LEU A 158 45.96 6.04 0.12
CA LEU A 158 47.07 5.87 -0.82
C LEU A 158 48.17 6.92 -0.67
N ILE A 159 47.86 8.04 -0.01
CA ILE A 159 48.79 9.16 0.23
C ILE A 159 49.43 9.07 1.63
N SER A 160 48.79 8.37 2.57
CA SER A 160 49.31 8.05 3.91
C SER A 160 50.20 6.81 3.92
#